data_AF-A0A2J5HP42-F1
#
_entry.id   AF-A0A2J5HP42-F1
#
_cell.length_a   1.000
_cell.length_b   1.000
_cell.length_c   1.000
_cell.angle_alpha   90.00
_cell.angle_beta   90.00
_cell.angle_gamma   90.00
#
_symmetry.space_group_name_H-M   'P 1'
#
loop_
_entity.id
_entity.type
_entity.pdbx_description
1 polymer ?
#
loop_
_entity_poly.entity_id
_entity_poly.type
_entity_poly.pdbx_seq_one_letter_code
_entity_poly.pdbx_strand_id
1 'polypeptide(L)'
;MTSPSDDIPFLVENMREKNRYIKIGETLFPCPSSVDILSLPPDQEILTVLSKQMGRNILEHVFSYVAKFGRGVRPAEAEAMRLVSKHTSVPVPEVFFTNFSPDHGTIKMTLIVGFPLKER
;
A
#
# COMPACT_ATOMS: atom_id res chain seq x y z
N MET A 1 37.16 -2.53 -1.42
CA MET A 1 36.36 -2.34 -0.19
C MET A 1 34.91 -2.51 -0.59
N THR A 2 34.33 -3.66 -0.27
CA THR A 2 32.99 -4.09 -0.64
C THR A 2 31.99 -3.44 0.32
N SER A 3 31.08 -2.64 -0.22
CA SER A 3 30.00 -1.98 0.53
C SER A 3 29.07 -3.04 1.17
N PRO A 4 28.54 -2.81 2.39
CA PRO A 4 27.55 -3.71 2.96
C PRO A 4 26.29 -3.68 2.08
N SER A 5 25.76 -4.84 1.76
CA SER A 5 24.39 -4.98 1.25
C SER A 5 23.45 -4.54 2.36
N ASP A 6 22.98 -3.29 2.30
CA ASP A 6 22.00 -2.75 3.24
C ASP A 6 20.64 -3.41 2.97
N ASP A 7 20.50 -4.66 3.40
CA ASP A 7 19.25 -5.40 3.38
C ASP A 7 18.30 -4.77 4.40
N ILE A 8 17.34 -3.96 3.92
CA ILE A 8 16.39 -3.26 4.79
C ILE A 8 15.23 -4.22 5.08
N PRO A 9 14.93 -4.60 6.34
CA PRO A 9 13.78 -5.46 6.62
C PRO A 9 12.46 -4.81 6.20
N PHE A 10 11.48 -5.62 5.78
CA PHE A 10 10.11 -5.23 5.46
C PHE A 10 9.33 -4.87 6.74
N LEU A 11 9.73 -3.76 7.34
CA LEU A 11 9.11 -3.16 8.51
C LEU A 11 8.62 -1.77 8.16
N VAL A 12 7.46 -1.42 8.72
CA VAL A 12 6.85 -0.09 8.53
C VAL A 12 7.80 1.03 8.91
N GLU A 13 8.60 0.83 9.95
CA GLU A 13 9.57 1.81 10.45
C GLU A 13 10.62 2.20 9.40
N ASN A 14 10.99 1.24 8.54
CA ASN A 14 12.00 1.43 7.51
C ASN A 14 11.45 2.10 6.24
N MET A 15 10.12 2.22 6.14
CA MET A 15 9.44 2.83 5.00
C MET A 15 9.26 4.33 5.21
N ARG A 16 9.64 5.13 4.21
CA ARG A 16 9.43 6.58 4.18
C ARG A 16 8.30 6.91 3.21
N GLU A 17 7.46 7.87 3.61
CA GLU A 17 6.38 8.35 2.75
C GLU A 17 6.93 8.91 1.44
N LYS A 18 6.21 8.69 0.33
CA LYS A 18 6.55 9.06 -1.05
C LYS A 18 7.76 8.32 -1.63
N ASN A 19 8.39 7.42 -0.87
CA ASN A 19 9.45 6.57 -1.40
C ASN A 19 8.88 5.30 -2.06
N ARG A 20 9.66 4.77 -3.00
CA ARG A 20 9.41 3.51 -3.69
C ARG A 20 10.45 2.47 -3.28
N TYR A 21 10.02 1.22 -3.15
CA TYR A 21 10.86 0.10 -2.76
C TYR A 21 10.60 -1.12 -3.66
N ILE A 22 11.62 -1.92 -3.90
CA ILE A 22 11.51 -3.29 -4.41
C ILE A 22 11.51 -4.20 -3.19
N LYS A 23 10.45 -4.98 -3.00
CA LYS A 23 10.34 -6.00 -1.97
C LYS A 23 10.69 -7.35 -2.59
N ILE A 24 11.63 -8.05 -1.96
CA ILE A 24 12.02 -9.42 -2.30
C ILE A 24 11.88 -10.23 -1.02
N GLY A 25 10.87 -11.12 -0.95
CA GLY A 25 10.54 -11.81 0.29
C GLY A 25 10.22 -10.83 1.43
N GLU A 26 11.07 -10.81 2.47
CA GLU A 26 10.96 -9.91 3.63
C GLU A 26 11.97 -8.75 3.61
N THR A 27 12.65 -8.53 2.50
CA THR A 27 13.66 -7.46 2.36
C THR A 27 13.16 -6.37 1.41
N LEU A 28 13.53 -5.13 1.70
CA LEU A 28 13.26 -3.93 0.94
C LEU A 28 14.57 -3.38 0.36
N PHE A 29 14.51 -2.97 -0.90
CA PHE A 29 15.56 -2.25 -1.59
C PHE A 29 15.00 -0.92 -2.11
N PRO A 30 15.71 0.20 -1.99
CA PRO A 30 15.28 1.46 -2.62
C PRO A 30 15.05 1.27 -4.13
N CYS A 31 13.89 1.70 -4.63
CA CYS A 31 13.54 1.56 -6.04
C CYS A 31 13.78 2.88 -6.79
N PRO A 32 14.69 2.93 -7.78
CA PRO A 32 14.83 4.11 -8.63
C PRO A 32 13.58 4.33 -9.49
N SER A 33 13.31 5.59 -9.84
CA SER A 33 12.10 5.97 -10.59
C SER A 33 12.05 5.39 -12.01
N SER A 34 13.21 5.03 -12.57
CA SER A 34 13.40 4.55 -13.95
C SER A 34 13.26 3.03 -14.14
N VAL A 35 12.89 2.28 -13.11
CA VAL A 35 12.73 0.82 -13.23
C VAL A 35 11.59 0.50 -14.19
N ASP A 36 11.89 -0.30 -15.22
CA ASP A 36 10.86 -0.92 -16.06
C ASP A 36 10.17 -2.03 -15.28
N ILE A 37 8.94 -1.74 -14.87
CA ILE A 37 8.11 -2.59 -14.04
C ILE A 37 7.81 -3.94 -14.74
N LEU A 38 7.68 -3.93 -16.07
CA LEU A 38 7.35 -5.13 -16.83
C LEU A 38 8.53 -6.09 -16.94
N SER A 39 9.74 -5.61 -16.62
CA SER A 39 10.97 -6.41 -16.62
C SER A 39 11.27 -7.05 -15.26
N LEU A 40 10.46 -6.80 -14.24
CA LEU A 40 10.73 -7.31 -12.90
C LEU A 40 10.47 -8.82 -12.79
N PRO A 41 11.36 -9.56 -12.11
CA PRO A 41 11.12 -10.96 -11.78
C PRO A 41 9.82 -11.17 -10.97
N PRO A 42 9.12 -12.31 -11.13
CA PRO A 42 7.84 -12.56 -10.47
C PRO A 42 7.87 -12.56 -8.92
N ASP A 43 9.04 -12.76 -8.33
CA ASP A 43 9.28 -12.75 -6.89
C ASP A 43 9.52 -11.33 -6.32
N GLN A 44 9.52 -10.32 -7.17
CA GLN A 44 9.73 -8.92 -6.79
C GLN A 44 8.43 -8.12 -6.85
N GLU A 45 8.15 -7.40 -5.77
CA GLU A 45 7.02 -6.48 -5.69
C GLU A 45 7.51 -5.04 -5.60
N ILE A 46 7.02 -4.11 -6.42
CA ILE A 46 7.26 -2.68 -6.15
C ILE A 46 6.19 -2.14 -5.22
N LEU A 47 6.64 -1.48 -4.18
CA LEU A 47 5.81 -0.81 -3.19
C LEU A 47 6.03 0.69 -3.26
N THR A 48 4.96 1.45 -3.37
CA THR A 48 5.00 2.91 -3.14
C THR A 48 4.34 3.22 -1.81
N VAL A 49 5.03 3.94 -0.94
CA VAL A 49 4.47 4.38 0.34
C VAL A 49 3.69 5.68 0.10
N LEU A 50 2.36 5.58 -0.01
CA LEU A 50 1.53 6.74 -0.32
C LEU A 50 1.34 7.66 0.89
N SER A 51 1.16 7.10 2.09
CA SER A 51 0.93 7.89 3.30
C SER A 51 1.24 7.11 4.58
N LYS A 52 1.73 7.81 5.61
CA LYS A 52 1.87 7.29 6.98
C LYS A 52 1.24 8.27 7.98
N GLN A 53 0.11 7.91 8.58
CA GLN A 53 -0.64 8.80 9.48
C GLN A 53 -1.25 8.06 10.66
N MET A 54 -0.99 8.55 11.88
CA MET A 54 -1.66 8.10 13.13
C MET A 54 -1.76 6.56 13.28
N GLY A 55 -0.67 5.84 13.00
CA GLY A 55 -0.64 4.37 13.08
C GLY A 55 -1.36 3.65 11.93
N ARG A 56 -1.55 4.33 10.80
CA ARG A 56 -2.06 3.80 9.53
C ARG A 56 -1.01 4.02 8.45
N ASN A 57 -0.82 3.02 7.60
CA ASN A 57 0.08 3.08 6.46
C ASN A 57 -0.71 2.73 5.21
N ILE A 58 -0.44 3.44 4.12
CA ILE A 58 -1.03 3.19 2.81
C ILE A 58 0.10 2.83 1.87
N LEU A 59 0.07 1.60 1.36
CA LEU A 59 1.00 1.09 0.36
C LEU A 59 0.26 0.81 -0.93
N GLU A 60 0.83 1.24 -2.05
CA GLU A 60 0.42 0.80 -3.38
C GLU A 60 1.35 -0.31 -3.84
N HIS A 61 0.79 -1.45 -4.25
CA HIS A 61 1.52 -2.53 -4.89
C HIS A 61 1.36 -2.38 -6.41
N VAL A 62 2.44 -2.04 -7.13
CA VAL A 62 2.52 -1.89 -8.61
C VAL A 62 1.16 -1.83 -9.32
N PHE A 63 0.48 -0.68 -9.28
CA PHE A 63 -0.77 -0.42 -10.01
C PHE A 63 -1.87 -1.49 -9.93
N SER A 64 -1.78 -2.42 -8.97
CA SER A 64 -2.68 -3.56 -8.87
C SER A 64 -3.70 -3.29 -7.78
N TYR A 65 -3.22 -2.92 -6.59
CA TYR A 65 -4.07 -2.61 -5.46
C TYR A 65 -3.38 -1.69 -4.45
N VAL A 66 -4.19 -1.11 -3.58
CA VAL A 66 -3.76 -0.37 -2.40
C VAL A 66 -4.03 -1.22 -1.16
N ALA A 67 -3.02 -1.33 -0.29
CA ALA A 67 -3.14 -1.88 1.04
C ALA A 67 -3.11 -0.74 2.07
N LYS A 68 -4.16 -0.65 2.88
CA LYS A 68 -4.19 0.18 4.08
C LYS A 68 -4.08 -0.72 5.31
N PHE A 69 -3.12 -0.46 6.18
CA PHE A 69 -2.92 -1.30 7.36
C PHE A 69 -2.33 -0.57 8.56
N GLY A 70 -2.45 -1.19 9.74
CA GLY A 70 -1.93 -0.71 11.02
C GLY A 70 -2.99 -0.66 12.13
N ARG A 71 -2.58 -0.19 13.32
CA ARG A 71 -3.42 -0.13 14.53
C ARG A 71 -4.69 0.72 14.36
N GLY A 72 -4.60 1.76 13.52
CA GLY A 72 -5.70 2.72 13.31
C GLY A 72 -6.73 2.28 12.28
N VAL A 73 -6.58 1.11 11.65
CA VAL A 73 -7.46 0.60 10.58
C VAL A 73 -8.52 -0.31 11.20
N ARG A 74 -9.80 0.02 10.97
CA ARG A 74 -10.93 -0.66 11.65
C ARG A 74 -11.89 -1.34 10.65
N PRO A 75 -12.62 -2.38 11.07
CA PRO A 75 -13.60 -3.07 10.22
C PRO A 75 -14.64 -2.14 9.59
N ALA A 76 -15.08 -1.12 10.33
CA ALA A 76 -16.07 -0.15 9.87
C ALA A 76 -15.66 0.56 8.57
N GLU A 77 -14.37 0.75 8.30
CA GLU A 77 -13.90 1.39 7.06
C GLU A 77 -14.19 0.51 5.83
N ALA A 78 -13.90 -0.79 5.94
CA ALA A 78 -14.16 -1.75 4.86
C ALA A 78 -15.67 -1.93 4.63
N GLU A 79 -16.44 -2.04 5.72
CA GLU A 79 -17.90 -2.18 5.63
C GLU A 79 -18.57 -0.93 5.06
N ALA A 80 -18.08 0.26 5.41
CA ALA A 80 -18.57 1.51 4.80
C ALA A 80 -18.36 1.52 3.28
N MET A 81 -17.17 1.14 2.80
CA MET A 81 -16.91 1.04 1.36
C MET A 81 -17.81 0.00 0.68
N ARG A 82 -18.01 -1.18 1.28
CA ARG A 82 -18.91 -2.22 0.77
C ARG A 82 -20.36 -1.74 0.69
N LEU A 83 -20.84 -1.05 1.73
CA LEU A 83 -22.20 -0.49 1.76
C LEU A 83 -22.39 0.58 0.69
N VAL A 84 -21.43 1.50 0.54
CA VAL A 84 -21.50 2.55 -0.50
C VAL A 84 -21.48 1.94 -1.90
N SER A 85 -20.58 0.99 -2.15
CA SER A 85 -20.50 0.27 -3.43
C SER A 85 -21.80 -0.47 -3.76
N LYS A 86 -22.44 -1.09 -2.77
CA LYS A 86 -23.65 -1.89 -2.97
C LYS A 86 -24.90 -1.05 -3.19
N HIS A 87 -25.01 0.13 -2.56
CA HIS A 87 -26.27 0.88 -2.51
C HIS A 87 -26.23 2.24 -3.23
N THR A 88 -25.08 2.63 -3.81
CA THR A 88 -24.95 3.90 -4.52
C THR A 88 -24.14 3.72 -5.81
N SER A 89 -24.21 4.70 -6.70
CA SER A 89 -23.34 4.77 -7.89
C SER A 89 -22.05 5.58 -7.65
N VAL A 90 -21.76 5.94 -6.40
CA VAL A 90 -20.54 6.67 -6.06
C VAL A 90 -19.35 5.73 -6.23
N PRO A 91 -18.32 6.09 -7.00
CA PRO A 91 -17.13 5.27 -7.14
C PRO A 91 -16.40 5.20 -5.80
N VAL A 92 -16.18 3.99 -5.32
CA VAL A 92 -15.38 3.67 -4.12
C VAL A 92 -14.42 2.52 -4.44
N PRO A 93 -13.32 2.36 -3.68
CA PRO A 93 -12.42 1.24 -3.89
C PRO A 93 -13.16 -0.07 -3.62
N GLU A 94 -12.97 -1.06 -4.47
CA GLU A 94 -13.50 -2.40 -4.25
C GLU A 94 -12.63 -3.12 -3.23
N VAL A 95 -13.23 -3.54 -2.11
CA VAL A 95 -12.53 -4.25 -1.03
C VAL A 95 -12.57 -5.76 -1.29
N PHE A 96 -11.44 -6.33 -1.70
CA PHE A 96 -11.33 -7.76 -1.99
C PHE A 96 -10.64 -8.57 -0.88
N PHE A 97 -9.94 -7.92 0.07
CA PHE A 97 -9.36 -8.61 1.23
C PHE A 97 -9.38 -7.74 2.49
N THR A 98 -9.69 -8.38 3.62
CA THR A 98 -9.66 -7.76 4.94
C THR A 98 -9.10 -8.74 5.97
N ASN A 99 -8.23 -8.27 6.86
CA ASN A 99 -7.77 -9.02 8.02
C ASN A 99 -7.73 -8.08 9.23
N PHE A 100 -8.37 -8.46 10.34
CA PHE A 100 -8.46 -7.64 11.53
C PHE A 100 -8.12 -8.46 12.77
N SER A 101 -7.26 -7.91 13.60
CA SER A 101 -6.91 -8.36 14.94
C SER A 101 -7.05 -7.18 15.92
N PRO A 102 -7.00 -7.41 17.24
CA PRO A 102 -7.15 -6.34 18.23
C PRO A 102 -6.21 -5.14 17.99
N ASP A 103 -4.98 -5.44 17.58
CA ASP A 103 -3.89 -4.47 17.41
C ASP A 103 -3.49 -4.22 15.95
N HIS A 104 -4.24 -4.75 14.98
CA HIS A 104 -3.89 -4.57 13.58
C HIS A 104 -5.09 -4.74 12.66
N GLY A 105 -5.30 -3.80 11.75
CA GLY A 105 -6.21 -3.97 10.63
C GLY A 105 -5.47 -3.90 9.31
N THR A 106 -5.93 -4.66 8.33
CA THR A 106 -5.47 -4.63 6.94
C THR A 106 -6.67 -4.67 6.02
N ILE A 107 -6.69 -3.77 5.03
CA ILE A 107 -7.67 -3.72 3.95
C ILE A 107 -6.87 -3.65 2.65
N LYS A 108 -7.08 -4.60 1.73
CA LYS A 108 -6.61 -4.49 0.35
C LYS A 108 -7.78 -4.18 -0.56
N MET A 109 -7.59 -3.17 -1.41
CA MET A 109 -8.65 -2.61 -2.23
C MET A 109 -8.11 -2.12 -3.57
N THR A 110 -9.00 -1.98 -4.57
CA THR A 110 -8.62 -1.49 -5.89
C THR A 110 -8.22 0.00 -5.87
N LEU A 111 -7.52 0.43 -6.91
CA LEU A 111 -7.30 1.86 -7.20
C LEU A 111 -8.55 2.44 -7.87
N ILE A 112 -8.99 3.61 -7.42
CA ILE A 112 -9.91 4.43 -8.22
C ILE A 112 -9.06 5.37 -9.06
N VAL A 113 -9.15 5.25 -10.38
CA VAL A 113 -8.54 6.21 -11.30
C VAL A 113 -9.34 7.51 -11.24
N GLY A 114 -8.66 8.63 -11.02
CA GLY A 114 -9.31 9.92 -10.94
C GLY A 114 -8.33 11.08 -10.84
N PHE A 115 -8.87 12.29 -10.73
CA PHE A 115 -8.08 13.51 -10.55
C PHE A 115 -8.09 13.93 -9.07
N PRO A 116 -6.97 14.47 -8.54
CA PRO A 116 -6.96 15.07 -7.22
C PRO A 116 -8.05 16.13 -7.11
N LEU A 117 -8.74 16.17 -5.98
CA LEU A 117 -9.58 17.32 -5.66
C LEU A 117 -8.66 18.53 -5.55
N LYS A 118 -8.97 19.61 -6.28
CA LYS A 118 -8.22 20.87 -6.14
C LYS A 118 -8.22 21.28 -4.67
N GLU A 119 -7.05 21.63 -4.14
CA GLU A 119 -6.95 22.24 -2.82
C GLU A 119 -7.87 23.47 -2.79
N ARG A 120 -8.72 23.54 -1.77
CA ARG A 120 -9.60 24.70 -1.52
C ARG A 120 -8.85 25.75 -0.72
#